data_AF-A0A2T3G540-F1
#
_entry.id   AF-A0A2T3G540-F1
#
_cell.length_a   1.000
_cell.length_b   1.000
_cell.length_c   1.000
_cell.angle_alpha   90.00
_cell.angle_beta   90.00
_cell.angle_gamma   90.00
#
_symmetry.space_group_name_H-M   'P 1'
#
loop_
_entity.id
_entity.type
_entity.pdbx_description
1 polymer ?
#
loop_
_entity_poly.entity_id
_entity_poly.type
_entity_poly.pdbx_seq_one_letter_code
_entity_poly.pdbx_strand_id
1 'polypeptide(L)' 'MTFINCACRFTEGCSLINDGTSKRKEVKELIKTMKQVNPNVDQNIFKALDNVNLDCILGTKKDKAYHSFLENYEK' A
#
# COMPACT_ATOMS: atom_id res chain seq x y z
N MET A 1 -10.34 23.35 -13.41
CA MET A 1 -11.52 22.65 -12.88
C MET A 1 -11.19 22.19 -11.48
N THR A 2 -11.83 22.77 -10.47
CA THR A 2 -11.66 22.36 -9.06
C THR A 2 -12.69 21.28 -8.74
N PHE A 3 -12.20 20.13 -8.31
CA PHE A 3 -13.05 19.04 -7.86
C PHE A 3 -13.70 19.45 -6.52
N ILE A 4 -15.02 19.37 -6.41
CA ILE A 4 -15.72 19.63 -5.15
C ILE A 4 -15.37 18.50 -4.18
N ASN A 5 -14.75 18.85 -3.06
CA ASN A 5 -14.55 17.91 -1.97
C ASN A 5 -15.88 17.64 -1.26
N CYS A 6 -16.06 16.42 -0.74
CA CYS A 6 -17.21 16.07 0.10
C CYS A 6 -17.34 17.08 1.26
N ALA A 7 -18.57 17.48 1.63
CA ALA A 7 -18.83 18.48 2.66
C ALA A 7 -18.72 17.94 4.11
N CYS A 8 -18.00 16.83 4.32
CA CYS A 8 -17.83 16.29 5.66
C CYS A 8 -16.70 17.05 6.39
N ARG A 9 -16.85 17.23 7.71
CA ARG A 9 -15.82 17.88 8.56
C ARG A 9 -14.45 17.22 8.46
N PHE A 10 -14.41 15.94 8.08
CA PHE A 10 -13.19 15.19 7.84
C PHE A 10 -12.39 15.72 6.64
N THR A 11 -13.05 16.00 5.50
CA THR A 11 -12.40 16.60 4.33
C THR A 11 -11.99 18.05 4.55
N GLU A 12 -12.75 18.81 5.35
CA GLU A 12 -12.36 20.16 5.79
C GLU A 12 -11.07 20.12 6.63
N GLY A 13 -10.98 19.17 7.58
CA GLY A 13 -9.79 18.94 8.41
C GLY A 13 -8.54 18.56 7.61
N CYS A 14 -8.65 17.68 6.61
CA CYS A 14 -7.52 17.31 5.73
C CYS A 14 -7.06 18.44 4.79
N SER A 15 -7.91 19.45 4.55
CA SER A 15 -7.58 20.59 3.69
C SER A 15 -6.87 21.71 4.48
N LEU A 16 -7.29 21.94 5.72
CA LEU A 16 -6.77 22.97 6.62
C LEU A 16 -5.50 22.54 7.34
N ILE A 17 -5.45 21.26 7.69
CA ILE A 17 -4.32 20.63 8.35
C ILE A 17 -3.78 19.67 7.30
N ASN A 18 -2.54 19.84 6.88
CA ASN A 18 -1.83 18.85 6.07
C ASN A 18 -1.49 17.63 6.94
N ASP A 19 -2.49 17.16 7.69
CA ASP A 19 -2.44 16.08 8.64
C ASP A 19 -2.46 14.81 7.81
N GLY A 20 -1.30 14.50 7.21
CA GLY A 20 -1.00 13.37 6.35
C GLY A 20 -1.21 12.01 7.01
N THR A 21 -2.35 11.82 7.65
CA THR A 21 -2.74 10.69 8.49
C THR A 21 -3.07 9.44 7.69
N SER A 22 -3.29 9.57 6.37
CA SER A 22 -3.40 8.38 5.54
C SER A 22 -2.00 7.84 5.24
N LYS A 23 -1.67 6.69 5.84
CA LYS A 23 -0.50 5.88 5.45
C LYS A 23 -0.43 5.63 3.94
N ARG A 24 -1.58 5.61 3.25
CA ARG A 24 -1.64 5.53 1.79
C ARG A 24 -1.06 6.77 1.09
N LYS A 25 -1.27 7.99 1.63
CA LYS A 25 -0.68 9.23 1.09
C LYS A 25 0.83 9.26 1.33
N GLU A 26 1.25 8.89 2.52
CA GLU A 26 2.68 8.80 2.90
C GLU A 26 3.46 7.87 1.97
N VAL A 27 2.96 6.65 1.74
CA VAL A 27 3.58 5.69 0.82
C VAL A 27 3.62 6.21 -0.62
N LYS A 28 2.57 6.91 -1.08
CA LYS A 28 2.55 7.49 -2.44
C LYS A 28 3.62 8.56 -2.63
N GLU A 29 3.81 9.45 -1.66
CA GLU A 29 4.88 10.45 -1.71
C GLU A 29 6.26 9.81 -1.63
N LEU A 30 6.43 8.77 -0.80
CA LEU A 30 7.69 8.01 -0.75
C LEU A 30 8.04 7.40 -2.11
N ILE A 31 7.08 6.72 -2.76
CA ILE A 31 7.27 6.15 -4.11
C ILE A 31 7.63 7.25 -5.11
N LYS A 32 7.00 8.43 -5.02
CA LYS A 32 7.30 9.58 -5.90
C LYS A 32 8.74 10.06 -5.72
N THR A 33 9.22 10.16 -4.48
CA THR A 33 10.61 10.52 -4.20
C THR A 33 11.58 9.44 -4.70
N MET A 34 11.27 8.16 -4.49
CA MET A 34 12.11 7.06 -4.99
C MET A 34 12.22 7.08 -6.52
N LYS A 35 11.15 7.45 -7.25
CA LYS A 35 11.16 7.57 -8.71
C LYS A 35 12.15 8.62 -9.24
N GLN A 36 12.46 9.65 -8.45
CA GLN A 36 13.44 10.67 -8.84
C GLN A 36 14.86 10.09 -8.92
N VAL A 37 15.18 9.12 -8.07
CA VAL A 37 16.49 8.45 -8.03
C VAL A 37 16.51 7.23 -8.94
N ASN A 38 15.40 6.50 -9.05
CA ASN A 38 15.30 5.30 -9.86
C ASN A 38 14.00 5.31 -10.69
N PRO A 39 14.07 5.53 -12.01
CA PRO A 39 12.87 5.57 -12.85
C PRO A 39 12.14 4.22 -12.95
N ASN A 40 12.81 3.11 -12.61
CA ASN A 40 12.24 1.75 -12.69
C ASN A 40 11.57 1.30 -11.38
N VAL A 41 11.30 2.21 -10.43
CA VAL A 41 10.68 1.88 -9.14
C VAL A 41 9.36 1.13 -9.29
N ASP A 42 8.51 1.50 -10.25
CA ASP A 42 7.25 0.78 -10.47
C ASP A 42 7.51 -0.69 -10.84
N GLN A 43 8.43 -0.94 -11.77
CA GLN A 43 8.80 -2.30 -12.19
C GLN A 43 9.39 -3.10 -11.03
N ASN A 44 10.22 -2.47 -10.21
CA ASN A 44 10.82 -3.12 -9.04
C ASN A 44 9.77 -3.48 -7.98
N ILE A 45 8.76 -2.64 -7.76
CA ILE A 45 7.65 -2.95 -6.84
C ILE A 45 6.88 -4.17 -7.34
N PHE A 46 6.57 -4.24 -8.64
CA PHE A 46 5.88 -5.41 -9.20
C PHE A 46 6.76 -6.66 -9.16
N LYS A 47 8.05 -6.53 -9.46
CA LYS A 47 9.00 -7.65 -9.42
C LYS A 47 9.23 -8.18 -8.01
N ALA A 48 9.12 -7.34 -6.98
CA ALA A 48 9.19 -7.77 -5.58
C ALA A 48 8.03 -8.67 -5.15
N LEU A 49 6.95 -8.74 -5.94
CA LEU A 49 5.84 -9.67 -5.74
C LEU A 49 6.06 -11.01 -6.46
N ASP A 50 7.06 -11.10 -7.34
CA ASP A 50 7.37 -12.30 -8.09
C ASP A 50 8.26 -13.25 -7.25
N ASN A 51 7.98 -14.55 -7.35
CA ASN A 51 8.72 -15.62 -6.68
C ASN A 51 9.02 -15.37 -5.18
N VAL A 52 8.01 -14.92 -4.42
CA VAL A 52 8.14 -14.66 -2.98
C VAL A 52 8.16 -15.97 -2.17
N ASN A 53 9.03 -16.04 -1.16
CA ASN A 53 9.06 -17.19 -0.24
C ASN A 53 7.80 -17.19 0.65
N LEU A 54 6.95 -18.21 0.50
CA LEU A 54 5.72 -18.36 1.26
C LEU A 54 5.95 -18.60 2.76
N ASP A 55 7.10 -19.17 3.14
CA ASP A 55 7.45 -19.41 4.55
C ASP A 55 7.69 -18.10 5.32
N CYS A 56 7.93 -17.00 4.61
CA CYS A 56 8.10 -15.67 5.19
C CYS A 56 6.80 -14.85 5.22
N ILE A 57 5.68 -15.43 4.76
CA ILE A 57 4.39 -14.73 4.64
C ILE A 57 3.42 -15.27 5.70
N LEU A 58 2.97 -14.39 6.59
CA LEU A 58 2.05 -14.75 7.70
C LEU A 58 0.66 -15.19 7.23
N GLY A 59 0.25 -14.77 6.04
CA GLY A 59 -1.02 -15.18 5.46
C GLY A 59 -1.13 -14.81 3.99
N THR A 60 -1.71 -15.72 3.21
CA THR A 60 -1.92 -15.55 1.77
C THR A 60 -3.42 -15.60 1.46
N LYS A 61 -3.83 -15.01 0.34
CA LYS A 61 -5.18 -15.20 -0.19
C LYS A 61 -5.11 -15.92 -1.52
N LYS A 62 -5.80 -17.06 -1.61
CA LYS A 62 -5.91 -17.86 -2.82
C LYS A 62 -7.38 -18.23 -3.02
N ASP A 63 -7.89 -18.08 -4.24
CA ASP A 63 -9.28 -18.43 -4.59
C ASP A 63 -10.35 -17.81 -3.67
N LYS A 64 -10.12 -16.57 -3.23
CA LYS A 64 -10.94 -15.81 -2.26
C LYS A 64 -10.94 -16.37 -0.83
N ALA A 65 -10.24 -17.48 -0.57
CA ALA A 65 -9.96 -17.98 0.76
C ALA A 65 -8.69 -17.34 1.33
N TYR A 66 -8.70 -17.04 2.62
CA TYR A 66 -7.51 -16.66 3.36
C TYR A 66 -6.87 -17.91 3.94
N HIS A 67 -5.57 -18.06 3.74
CA HIS A 67 -4.75 -19.13 4.30
C HIS A 67 -3.74 -18.51 5.27
N SER A 68 -3.84 -18.87 6.54
CA SER A 68 -2.84 -18.52 7.55
C SER A 68 -1.58 -19.36 7.37
N PHE A 69 -0.41 -18.79 7.66
CA PHE A 69 0.84 -19.55 7.80
C PHE A 69 0.68 -20.74 8.77
N LEU A 70 -0.13 -20.56 9.83
CA LEU A 70 -0.36 -21.58 10.86
C LEU A 70 -1.05 -22.85 10.33
N GLU A 71 -1.77 -22.78 9.20
CA GLU A 71 -2.45 -23.95 8.61
C GLU A 71 -1.49 -25.05 8.15
N ASN A 72 -0.23 -24.69 7.89
CA ASN A 72 0.81 -25.62 7.44
C ASN A 72 2.01 -25.65 8.39
N TYR A 73 1.90 -25.07 9.60
CA TYR A 73 3.03 -24.97 10.54
C TYR A 73 3.37 -26.29 11.23
N GLU A 74 2.39 -27.18 11.41
CA GLU A 74 2.58 -28.49 12.06
C GLU A 74 2.68 -29.68 11.08
N LYS A 75 2.79 -29.41 9.77
CA LYS A 75 2.92 -30.44 8.74
C LYS A 75 4.36 -30.81 8.44
#